data_AF-A0A1H0P4X7-F1
#
_entry.id   AF-A0A1H0P4X7-F1
#
_cell.length_a   1.000
_cell.length_b   1.000
_cell.length_c   1.000
_cell.angle_alpha   90.00
_cell.angle_beta   90.00
_cell.angle_gamma   90.00
#
_symmetry.space_group_name_H-M   'P 1'
#
loop_
_entity.id
_entity.type
_entity.pdbx_description
1 polymer ?
#
loop_
_entity_poly.entity_id
_entity_poly.type
_entity_poly.pdbx_seq_one_letter_code
_entity_poly.pdbx_strand_id
1 'polypeptide(L)'
;MRDRILAVYDTLRPSERRLADYVARHGASVIRLTMPELAERAGVSQPTIARFCAALGYDGFKEFKLQFAQNVGGGTPFVHQDVEANDRPADIAGKVFDRTIATLMSVRNALSADQIEHAIRLLASARRIEFYGCGNSGIVALDIQHKFFRLGIPTTAYSDSHVFSMSAALLRPGDVAVLVSNSGRTWDMLAAATLARGSGAGVLALTHSGSPLAKLADVCVFSDVEEDSEVYTPMTSRICHLVLGDVLAAGVALERAESVAGGLQRAKAHLRERRIAGAEPAALADQADDADEGAGEGAVRSATRKPAKTHPAAAKPSANAIGKTSTKPRSGSAAKPAKAPARAN
;
A
#
# COMPACT_ATOMS: atom_id res chain seq x y z
N MET A 1 13.64 -22.37 -9.10
CA MET A 1 14.19 -23.21 -8.00
C MET A 1 13.25 -24.32 -7.54
N ARG A 2 11.97 -24.01 -7.25
CA ARG A 2 10.95 -25.03 -6.97
C ARG A 2 10.88 -26.12 -8.06
N ASP A 3 10.91 -25.71 -9.33
CA ASP A 3 10.87 -26.65 -10.46
C ASP A 3 12.11 -27.54 -10.55
N ARG A 4 13.29 -27.04 -10.16
CA ARG A 4 14.52 -27.83 -10.07
C ARG A 4 14.44 -28.87 -8.96
N ILE A 5 13.88 -28.51 -7.80
CA ILE A 5 13.66 -29.45 -6.69
C ILE A 5 12.66 -30.53 -7.10
N LEU A 6 11.56 -30.15 -7.76
CA LEU A 6 10.56 -31.10 -8.27
C LEU A 6 11.13 -32.04 -9.34
N ALA A 7 11.96 -31.53 -10.25
CA ALA A 7 12.58 -32.33 -11.32
C ALA A 7 13.50 -33.44 -10.81
N VAL A 8 14.09 -33.29 -9.63
CA VAL A 8 14.97 -34.31 -9.02
C VAL A 8 14.33 -35.02 -7.83
N TYR A 9 13.12 -34.65 -7.41
CA TYR A 9 12.53 -35.09 -6.14
C TYR A 9 12.45 -36.61 -6.00
N ASP A 10 12.10 -37.31 -7.08
CA ASP A 10 11.95 -38.76 -7.10
C ASP A 10 13.29 -39.50 -7.06
N THR A 11 14.40 -38.83 -7.40
CA THR A 11 15.76 -39.39 -7.35
C THR A 11 16.45 -39.12 -6.01
N LEU A 12 15.87 -38.28 -5.15
CA LEU A 12 16.39 -37.96 -3.82
C LEU A 12 16.19 -39.10 -2.83
N ARG A 13 17.18 -39.31 -1.95
CA ARG A 13 17.06 -40.22 -0.81
C ARG A 13 16.07 -39.69 0.23
N PRO A 14 15.53 -40.53 1.14
CA PRO A 14 14.56 -40.09 2.14
C PRO A 14 15.02 -38.90 3.01
N SER A 15 16.31 -38.82 3.33
CA SER A 15 16.90 -37.70 4.08
C SER A 15 17.03 -36.43 3.24
N GLU A 16 17.27 -36.56 1.94
CA GLU A 16 17.37 -35.44 0.99
C GLU A 16 15.98 -34.91 0.63
N ARG A 17 14.96 -35.78 0.55
CA ARG A 17 13.55 -35.39 0.41
C ARG A 17 13.05 -34.58 1.60
N ARG A 18 13.39 -34.98 2.83
CA ARG A 18 13.09 -34.18 4.03
C ARG A 18 13.69 -32.78 3.95
N LEU A 19 14.92 -32.67 3.47
CA LEU A 19 15.56 -31.38 3.26
C LEU A 19 14.88 -30.58 2.13
N ALA A 20 14.49 -31.23 1.03
CA ALA A 20 13.74 -30.62 -0.06
C ALA A 20 12.39 -30.06 0.41
N ASP A 21 11.64 -30.82 1.21
CA ASP A 21 10.37 -30.40 1.81
C ASP A 21 10.56 -29.22 2.77
N TYR A 22 11.62 -29.27 3.60
CA TYR A 22 11.96 -28.18 4.50
C TYR A 22 12.27 -26.90 3.72
N VAL A 23 13.11 -26.99 2.68
CA VAL A 23 13.50 -25.86 1.82
C VAL A 23 12.30 -25.30 1.05
N ALA A 24 11.40 -26.16 0.57
CA ALA A 24 10.19 -25.75 -0.14
C ALA A 24 9.20 -25.02 0.77
N ARG A 25 9.09 -25.41 2.05
CA ARG A 25 8.19 -24.80 3.03
C ARG A 25 8.77 -23.54 3.68
N HIS A 26 10.08 -23.41 3.79
CA HIS A 26 10.74 -22.37 4.59
C HIS A 26 11.76 -21.53 3.80
N GLY A 27 11.54 -21.36 2.49
CA GLY A 27 12.55 -20.81 1.57
C GLY A 27 13.20 -19.51 2.05
N ALA A 28 12.44 -18.50 2.46
CA ALA A 28 13.02 -17.22 2.92
C ALA A 28 14.01 -17.38 4.10
N SER A 29 13.75 -18.33 5.01
CA SER A 29 14.60 -18.58 6.18
C SER A 29 15.90 -19.32 5.84
N VAL A 30 15.88 -20.22 4.85
CA VAL A 30 17.03 -21.05 4.45
C VAL A 30 18.21 -20.19 3.99
N ILE A 31 17.96 -19.03 3.39
CA ILE A 31 19.00 -18.08 2.96
C ILE A 31 19.82 -17.58 4.15
N ARG A 32 19.23 -17.49 5.34
CA ARG A 32 19.88 -16.96 6.55
C ARG A 32 20.63 -18.03 7.34
N LEU A 33 20.31 -19.29 7.14
CA LEU A 33 20.92 -20.40 7.88
C LEU A 33 22.33 -20.71 7.40
N THR A 34 23.18 -21.06 8.34
CA THR A 34 24.43 -21.78 8.11
C THR A 34 24.15 -23.26 7.86
N MET A 35 25.13 -23.98 7.30
CA MET A 35 24.96 -25.41 7.00
C MET A 35 24.66 -26.25 8.26
N PRO A 36 25.31 -26.01 9.42
CA PRO A 36 24.96 -26.68 10.67
C PRO A 36 23.52 -26.40 11.13
N GLU A 37 23.07 -25.14 11.10
CA GLU A 37 21.72 -24.76 11.54
C GLU A 37 20.64 -25.34 10.62
N LEU A 38 20.89 -25.37 9.31
CA LEU A 38 19.98 -26.01 8.36
C LEU A 38 19.91 -27.53 8.61
N ALA A 39 21.04 -28.16 8.94
CA ALA A 39 21.08 -29.59 9.24
C ALA A 39 20.23 -29.91 10.46
N GLU A 40 20.39 -29.13 11.53
CA GLU A 40 19.62 -29.25 12.76
C GLU A 40 18.12 -29.05 12.50
N ARG A 41 17.72 -27.94 11.85
CA ARG A 41 16.30 -27.62 11.63
C ARG A 41 15.60 -28.57 10.67
N ALA A 42 16.30 -29.10 9.68
CA ALA A 42 15.74 -30.09 8.75
C ALA A 42 15.83 -31.53 9.29
N GLY A 43 16.45 -31.75 10.46
CA GLY A 43 16.64 -33.08 11.05
C GLY A 43 17.53 -33.99 10.20
N VAL A 44 18.58 -33.43 9.59
CA VAL A 44 19.52 -34.13 8.71
C VAL A 44 20.97 -33.84 9.12
N SER A 45 21.92 -34.55 8.51
CA SER A 45 23.35 -34.31 8.70
C SER A 45 23.90 -33.33 7.66
N GLN A 46 24.98 -32.62 7.97
CA GLN A 46 25.65 -31.73 7.01
C GLN A 46 26.08 -32.42 5.70
N PRO A 47 26.59 -33.68 5.70
CA PRO A 47 26.83 -34.43 4.46
C PRO A 47 25.57 -34.70 3.63
N THR A 48 24.38 -34.71 4.24
CA THR A 48 23.11 -34.81 3.52
C THR A 48 22.81 -33.52 2.76
N ILE A 49 23.11 -32.36 3.35
CA ILE A 49 22.99 -31.07 2.66
C ILE A 49 23.95 -31.00 1.47
N ALA A 50 25.20 -31.43 1.65
CA ALA A 50 26.18 -31.44 0.56
C ALA A 50 25.71 -32.30 -0.63
N ARG A 51 25.20 -33.51 -0.36
CA ARG A 51 24.65 -34.40 -1.41
C ARG A 51 23.40 -33.82 -2.06
N PHE A 52 22.52 -33.19 -1.30
CA PHE A 52 21.35 -32.49 -1.84
C PHE A 52 21.74 -31.34 -2.78
N CYS A 53 22.75 -30.53 -2.43
CA CYS A 53 23.27 -29.48 -3.31
C CYS A 53 23.83 -30.07 -4.61
N ALA A 54 24.60 -31.17 -4.52
CA ALA A 54 25.13 -31.86 -5.69
C ALA A 54 24.03 -32.46 -6.58
N ALA A 55 22.99 -33.06 -5.98
CA ALA A 55 21.84 -33.59 -6.72
C ALA A 55 21.07 -32.52 -7.51
N LEU A 56 21.14 -31.26 -7.05
CA LEU A 56 20.59 -30.09 -7.74
C LEU A 56 21.55 -29.44 -8.73
N GLY A 57 22.76 -29.98 -8.89
CA GLY A 57 23.79 -29.48 -9.80
C GLY A 57 24.54 -28.25 -9.28
N TYR A 58 24.75 -28.15 -7.97
CA TYR A 58 25.57 -27.10 -7.35
C TYR A 58 26.84 -27.68 -6.72
N ASP A 59 27.94 -26.95 -6.81
CA ASP A 59 29.27 -27.29 -6.30
C ASP A 59 29.38 -27.15 -4.76
N GLY A 60 28.27 -26.82 -4.10
CA GLY A 60 28.16 -26.91 -2.65
C GLY A 60 27.13 -25.95 -2.05
N PHE A 61 27.10 -25.91 -0.72
CA PHE A 61 26.07 -25.17 0.02
C PHE A 61 26.11 -23.66 -0.21
N LYS A 62 27.30 -23.07 -0.40
CA LYS A 62 27.44 -21.64 -0.68
C LYS A 62 26.86 -21.25 -2.04
N GLU A 63 27.16 -22.03 -3.08
CA GLU A 63 26.62 -21.79 -4.43
C GLU A 63 25.11 -22.05 -4.46
N PHE A 64 24.65 -23.13 -3.83
CA PHE A 64 23.24 -23.39 -3.62
C PHE A 64 22.55 -22.18 -2.99
N LYS A 65 23.08 -21.62 -1.88
CA LYS A 65 22.49 -20.43 -1.22
C LYS A 65 22.45 -19.22 -2.14
N LEU A 66 23.50 -18.98 -2.94
CA LEU A 66 23.55 -17.85 -3.87
C LEU A 66 22.47 -17.98 -4.96
N GLN A 67 22.40 -19.14 -5.60
CA GLN A 67 21.42 -19.43 -6.65
C GLN A 67 19.99 -19.49 -6.09
N PHE A 68 19.84 -20.03 -4.88
CA PHE A 68 18.58 -20.07 -4.16
C PHE A 68 18.09 -18.66 -3.82
N ALA A 69 18.96 -17.78 -3.33
CA ALA A 69 18.63 -16.38 -3.06
C ALA A 69 18.24 -15.59 -4.33
N GLN A 70 18.89 -15.85 -5.46
CA GLN A 70 18.53 -15.25 -6.75
C GLN A 70 17.17 -15.73 -7.29
N ASN A 71 16.80 -16.97 -7.01
CA ASN A 71 15.55 -17.56 -7.48
C ASN A 71 14.35 -17.32 -6.54
N VAL A 72 14.59 -17.21 -5.23
CA VAL A 72 13.58 -16.78 -4.26
C VAL A 72 13.39 -15.25 -4.36
N GLY A 73 14.44 -14.53 -4.73
CA GLY A 73 14.44 -13.09 -4.98
C GLY A 73 14.23 -12.73 -6.45
N GLY A 74 13.14 -13.19 -7.06
CA GLY A 74 12.66 -12.73 -8.36
C GLY A 74 12.34 -11.23 -8.36
N GLY A 75 13.39 -10.40 -8.37
CA GLY A 75 13.33 -8.97 -8.59
C GLY A 75 13.38 -8.07 -7.35
N THR A 76 14.30 -8.27 -6.38
CA THR A 76 14.91 -7.18 -5.58
C THR A 76 16.02 -7.64 -4.63
N PRO A 77 17.10 -6.87 -4.41
CA PRO A 77 18.16 -7.22 -3.47
C PRO A 77 17.83 -6.86 -2.00
N PHE A 78 16.58 -6.54 -1.68
CA PHE A 78 16.16 -6.24 -0.32
C PHE A 78 15.81 -7.53 0.40
N VAL A 79 16.83 -8.12 1.02
CA VAL A 79 16.68 -9.22 1.96
C VAL A 79 15.70 -8.76 3.06
N HIS A 80 14.53 -9.42 3.19
CA HIS A 80 13.48 -9.13 4.18
C HIS A 80 14.05 -9.02 5.61
N GLN A 81 14.52 -7.84 6.04
CA GLN A 81 14.99 -7.63 7.40
C GLN A 81 13.84 -7.08 8.22
N ASP A 82 13.26 -7.96 9.04
CA ASP A 82 12.27 -7.54 10.01
C ASP A 82 12.92 -6.71 11.11
N VAL A 83 12.12 -5.81 11.69
CA VAL A 83 12.52 -5.05 12.86
C VAL A 83 12.55 -6.00 14.05
N GLU A 84 13.71 -6.12 14.68
CA GLU A 84 13.94 -6.97 15.84
C GLU A 84 13.92 -6.14 17.12
N ALA A 85 13.56 -6.76 18.25
CA ALA A 85 13.41 -6.06 19.54
C ALA A 85 14.70 -5.39 20.04
N ASN A 86 15.86 -5.83 19.54
CA ASN A 86 17.20 -5.34 19.89
C ASN A 86 17.81 -4.42 18.82
N ASP A 87 17.05 -4.05 17.78
CA ASP A 87 17.54 -3.13 16.75
C ASP A 87 17.84 -1.74 17.32
N ARG A 88 18.93 -1.14 16.83
CA ARG A 88 19.20 0.28 17.13
C ARG A 88 18.20 1.15 16.36
N PRO A 89 17.72 2.27 16.91
CA PRO A 89 16.77 3.15 16.23
C PRO A 89 17.18 3.59 14.82
N ALA A 90 18.50 3.74 14.58
CA ALA A 90 19.03 4.10 13.27
C ALA A 90 18.86 3.00 12.20
N ASP A 91 18.82 1.73 12.62
CA ASP A 91 18.69 0.58 11.73
C ASP A 91 17.20 0.30 11.39
N ILE A 92 16.28 0.65 12.29
CA ILE A 92 14.82 0.46 12.13
C ILE A 92 14.30 1.16 10.86
N ALA A 93 14.73 2.40 10.62
CA ALA A 93 14.28 3.15 9.45
C ALA A 93 14.65 2.42 8.15
N GLY A 94 15.91 2.01 8.00
CA GLY A 94 16.37 1.25 6.83
C GLY A 94 15.57 -0.02 6.64
N LYS A 95 15.38 -0.81 7.70
CA LYS A 95 14.60 -2.06 7.67
C LYS A 95 13.15 -1.86 7.23
N VAL A 96 12.46 -0.85 7.77
CA VAL A 96 11.07 -0.55 7.39
C VAL A 96 10.97 -0.12 5.93
N PHE A 97 11.86 0.76 5.46
CA PHE A 97 11.89 1.19 4.05
C PHE A 97 12.20 0.01 3.12
N ASP A 98 13.25 -0.76 3.42
CA ASP A 98 13.68 -1.89 2.60
C ASP A 98 12.58 -2.96 2.51
N ARG A 99 11.91 -3.29 3.63
CA ARG A 99 10.76 -4.21 3.64
C ARG A 99 9.60 -3.67 2.81
N THR A 100 9.30 -2.38 2.93
CA THR A 100 8.20 -1.75 2.17
C THR A 100 8.50 -1.77 0.67
N ILE A 101 9.73 -1.41 0.27
CA ILE A 101 10.18 -1.40 -1.13
C ILE A 101 10.16 -2.82 -1.71
N ALA A 102 10.70 -3.81 -0.98
CA ALA A 102 10.69 -5.21 -1.40
C ALA A 102 9.26 -5.70 -1.68
N THR A 103 8.35 -5.41 -0.75
CA THR A 103 6.94 -5.84 -0.87
C THR A 103 6.25 -5.15 -2.05
N LEU A 104 6.44 -3.84 -2.22
CA LEU A 104 5.91 -3.11 -3.38
C LEU A 104 6.44 -3.66 -4.70
N MET A 105 7.73 -4.01 -4.76
CA MET A 105 8.33 -4.60 -5.96
C MET A 105 7.80 -6.00 -6.23
N SER A 106 7.59 -6.81 -5.19
CA SER A 106 6.95 -8.13 -5.30
C SER A 106 5.52 -8.01 -5.86
N VAL A 107 4.68 -7.17 -5.23
CA VAL A 107 3.29 -6.95 -5.69
C VAL A 107 3.27 -6.45 -7.13
N ARG A 108 4.07 -5.43 -7.47
CA ARG A 108 4.18 -4.91 -8.85
C ARG A 108 4.54 -6.00 -9.85
N ASN A 109 5.52 -6.85 -9.54
CA ASN A 109 5.97 -7.90 -10.44
C ASN A 109 4.93 -9.04 -10.60
N ALA A 110 4.03 -9.20 -9.62
CA ALA A 110 2.95 -10.19 -9.66
C ALA A 110 1.65 -9.65 -10.29
N LEU A 111 1.58 -8.36 -10.62
CA LEU A 111 0.38 -7.78 -11.21
C LEU A 111 0.10 -8.37 -12.60
N SER A 112 -1.15 -8.78 -12.81
CA SER A 112 -1.66 -9.15 -14.13
C SER A 112 -2.14 -7.89 -14.86
N ALA A 113 -1.52 -7.60 -16.01
CA ALA A 113 -1.95 -6.49 -16.87
C ALA A 113 -3.43 -6.63 -17.26
N ASP A 114 -3.87 -7.83 -17.60
CA ASP A 114 -5.26 -8.12 -17.97
C ASP A 114 -6.23 -7.83 -16.81
N GLN A 115 -5.89 -8.23 -15.57
CA GLN A 115 -6.75 -7.93 -14.41
C GLN A 115 -6.84 -6.43 -14.14
N ILE A 116 -5.72 -5.70 -14.29
CA ILE A 116 -5.71 -4.24 -14.16
C ILE A 116 -6.57 -3.58 -15.23
N GLU A 117 -6.46 -4.01 -16.49
CA GLU A 117 -7.26 -3.49 -17.61
C GLU A 117 -8.76 -3.76 -17.39
N HIS A 118 -9.14 -4.97 -16.97
CA HIS A 118 -10.52 -5.30 -16.63
C HIS A 118 -11.04 -4.47 -15.46
N ALA A 119 -10.24 -4.29 -14.40
CA ALA A 119 -10.62 -3.46 -13.26
C ALA A 119 -10.86 -2.01 -13.68
N ILE A 120 -9.96 -1.44 -14.50
CA ILE A 120 -10.11 -0.06 -15.01
C ILE A 120 -11.39 0.08 -15.84
N ARG A 121 -11.67 -0.85 -16.76
CA ARG A 121 -12.90 -0.82 -17.57
C ARG A 121 -14.17 -0.94 -16.74
N LEU A 122 -14.18 -1.86 -15.77
CA LEU A 122 -15.30 -2.05 -14.85
C LEU A 122 -15.59 -0.77 -14.07
N LEU A 123 -14.55 -0.13 -13.53
CA LEU A 123 -14.69 1.11 -12.76
C LEU A 123 -15.05 2.31 -13.63
N ALA A 124 -14.48 2.44 -14.83
CA ALA A 124 -14.73 3.57 -15.73
C ALA A 124 -16.16 3.60 -16.29
N SER A 125 -16.79 2.43 -16.43
CA SER A 125 -18.16 2.27 -16.90
C SER A 125 -19.21 2.28 -15.77
N ALA A 126 -18.77 2.32 -14.51
CA ALA A 126 -19.65 2.27 -13.35
C ALA A 126 -20.52 3.54 -13.25
N ARG A 127 -21.81 3.35 -12.93
CA ARG A 127 -22.73 4.43 -12.58
C ARG A 127 -22.43 5.02 -11.20
N ARG A 128 -22.03 4.17 -10.25
CA ARG A 128 -21.61 4.51 -8.89
C ARG A 128 -20.56 3.49 -8.44
N ILE A 129 -19.62 3.93 -7.61
CA ILE A 129 -18.63 3.05 -6.98
C ILE A 129 -18.71 3.19 -5.47
N GLU A 130 -18.85 2.09 -4.76
CA GLU A 130 -18.77 2.07 -3.30
C GLU A 130 -17.53 1.31 -2.84
N PHE A 131 -16.77 1.88 -1.90
CA PHE A 131 -15.55 1.29 -1.37
C PHE A 131 -15.79 0.76 0.04
N TYR A 132 -15.50 -0.52 0.27
CA TYR A 132 -15.72 -1.19 1.56
C TYR A 132 -14.38 -1.68 2.13
N GLY A 133 -14.20 -1.52 3.45
CA GLY A 133 -13.05 -2.09 4.15
C GLY A 133 -13.15 -1.88 5.66
N CYS A 134 -12.67 -2.84 6.45
CA CYS A 134 -12.65 -2.73 7.92
C CYS A 134 -11.26 -2.34 8.43
N GLY A 135 -11.20 -1.59 9.54
CA GLY A 135 -9.94 -1.21 10.18
C GLY A 135 -8.99 -0.49 9.22
N ASN A 136 -7.75 -0.99 9.08
CA ASN A 136 -6.76 -0.43 8.15
C ASN A 136 -7.25 -0.41 6.69
N SER A 137 -7.95 -1.46 6.26
CA SER A 137 -8.51 -1.51 4.91
C SER A 137 -9.62 -0.48 4.70
N GLY A 138 -10.29 -0.04 5.77
CA GLY A 138 -11.25 1.08 5.73
C GLY A 138 -10.57 2.42 5.43
N ILE A 139 -9.38 2.66 5.99
CA ILE A 139 -8.56 3.85 5.69
C ILE A 139 -8.14 3.84 4.21
N VAL A 140 -7.75 2.67 3.68
CA VAL A 140 -7.42 2.53 2.26
C VAL A 140 -8.67 2.76 1.39
N ALA A 141 -9.81 2.17 1.73
CA ALA A 141 -11.06 2.39 1.01
C ALA A 141 -11.42 3.88 0.93
N LEU A 142 -11.28 4.62 2.04
CA LEU A 142 -11.51 6.06 2.09
C LEU A 142 -10.52 6.84 1.22
N ASP A 143 -9.24 6.50 1.26
CA ASP A 143 -8.22 7.15 0.42
C ASP A 143 -8.47 6.94 -1.08
N ILE A 144 -8.82 5.71 -1.48
CA ILE A 144 -9.16 5.41 -2.87
C ILE A 144 -10.41 6.18 -3.28
N GLN A 145 -11.46 6.19 -2.45
CA GLN A 145 -12.66 6.99 -2.70
C GLN A 145 -12.32 8.47 -2.90
N HIS A 146 -11.41 9.02 -2.10
CA HIS A 146 -10.97 10.41 -2.20
C HIS A 146 -10.25 10.72 -3.52
N LYS A 147 -9.67 9.73 -4.18
CA LYS A 147 -9.11 9.88 -5.54
C LYS A 147 -10.22 9.83 -6.59
N PHE A 148 -11.17 8.92 -6.43
CA PHE A 148 -12.23 8.67 -7.40
C PHE A 148 -13.33 9.72 -7.45
N PHE A 149 -13.64 10.44 -6.35
CA PHE A 149 -14.72 11.45 -6.40
C PHE A 149 -14.44 12.56 -7.43
N ARG A 150 -13.16 12.83 -7.70
CA ARG A 150 -12.71 13.83 -8.68
C ARG A 150 -12.83 13.36 -10.12
N LEU A 151 -13.13 12.08 -10.34
CA LEU A 151 -13.24 11.46 -11.65
C LEU A 151 -14.67 11.52 -12.20
N GLY A 152 -15.56 12.30 -11.57
CA GLY A 152 -16.94 12.48 -12.06
C GLY A 152 -17.80 11.22 -11.98
N ILE A 153 -17.47 10.30 -11.05
CA ILE A 153 -18.29 9.13 -10.71
C ILE A 153 -18.77 9.34 -9.28
N PRO A 154 -20.07 9.18 -8.99
CA PRO A 154 -20.57 9.15 -7.62
C PRO A 154 -19.87 8.06 -6.81
N THR A 155 -19.14 8.45 -5.76
CA THR A 155 -18.42 7.50 -4.91
C THR A 155 -18.67 7.71 -3.43
N THR A 156 -18.61 6.63 -2.66
CA THR A 156 -18.70 6.63 -1.20
C THR A 156 -17.80 5.54 -0.62
N ALA A 157 -17.35 5.72 0.62
CA ALA A 157 -16.57 4.72 1.35
C ALA A 157 -17.26 4.41 2.68
N TYR A 158 -17.33 3.13 3.02
CA TYR A 158 -17.90 2.65 4.28
C TYR A 158 -16.92 1.75 4.99
N SER A 159 -16.72 2.01 6.28
CA SER A 159 -15.83 1.22 7.14
C SER A 159 -16.53 0.48 8.26
N ASP A 160 -17.82 0.75 8.46
CA ASP A 160 -18.68 0.00 9.37
C ASP A 160 -19.32 -1.18 8.62
N SER A 161 -19.20 -2.39 9.20
CA SER A 161 -19.62 -3.62 8.54
C SER A 161 -21.13 -3.79 8.41
N HIS A 162 -21.90 -3.24 9.35
CA HIS A 162 -23.34 -3.19 9.20
C HIS A 162 -23.73 -2.24 8.08
N VAL A 163 -23.12 -1.05 8.03
CA VAL A 163 -23.45 -0.03 7.03
C VAL A 163 -23.10 -0.50 5.61
N PHE A 164 -21.89 -1.01 5.38
CA PHE A 164 -21.56 -1.46 4.02
C PHE A 164 -22.36 -2.69 3.59
N SER A 165 -22.79 -3.56 4.52
CA SER A 165 -23.61 -4.72 4.17
C SER A 165 -25.02 -4.29 3.76
N MET A 166 -25.61 -3.33 4.48
CA MET A 166 -26.87 -2.69 4.07
C MET A 166 -26.73 -1.99 2.71
N SER A 167 -25.63 -1.25 2.51
CA SER A 167 -25.37 -0.55 1.24
C SER A 167 -25.22 -1.53 0.08
N ALA A 168 -24.48 -2.62 0.27
CA ALA A 168 -24.27 -3.67 -0.72
C ALA A 168 -25.58 -4.30 -1.20
N ALA A 169 -26.52 -4.53 -0.28
CA ALA A 169 -27.85 -5.07 -0.61
C ALA A 169 -28.69 -4.09 -1.46
N LEU A 170 -28.43 -2.79 -1.37
CA LEU A 170 -29.14 -1.71 -2.07
C LEU A 170 -28.49 -1.32 -3.40
N LEU A 171 -27.36 -1.91 -3.76
CA LEU A 171 -26.76 -1.73 -5.08
C LEU A 171 -27.69 -2.28 -6.17
N ARG A 172 -27.40 -1.93 -7.43
CA ARG A 172 -28.18 -2.40 -8.59
C ARG A 172 -27.29 -2.51 -9.83
N PRO A 173 -27.76 -3.09 -10.94
CA PRO A 173 -26.96 -3.24 -12.15
C PRO A 173 -26.31 -1.95 -12.62
N GLY A 174 -25.02 -2.02 -12.93
CA GLY A 174 -24.17 -0.88 -13.31
C GLY A 174 -23.48 -0.16 -12.13
N ASP A 175 -23.76 -0.50 -10.88
CA ASP A 175 -22.92 -0.07 -9.75
C ASP A 175 -21.78 -1.07 -9.52
N VAL A 176 -20.72 -0.61 -8.85
CA VAL A 176 -19.56 -1.44 -8.51
C VAL A 176 -19.23 -1.31 -7.02
N ALA A 177 -19.06 -2.45 -6.34
CA ALA A 177 -18.49 -2.53 -5.01
C ALA A 177 -16.99 -2.86 -5.10
N VAL A 178 -16.15 -2.04 -4.48
CA VAL A 178 -14.70 -2.26 -4.37
C VAL A 178 -14.37 -2.65 -2.94
N LEU A 179 -13.97 -3.91 -2.76
CA LEU A 179 -13.72 -4.51 -1.46
C LEU A 179 -12.23 -4.57 -1.19
N VAL A 180 -11.77 -3.86 -0.16
CA VAL A 180 -10.38 -3.89 0.30
C VAL A 180 -10.28 -4.79 1.52
N SER A 181 -9.57 -5.90 1.40
CA SER A 181 -9.34 -6.83 2.50
C SER A 181 -8.04 -7.59 2.25
N ASN A 182 -7.03 -7.42 3.11
CA ASN A 182 -5.73 -8.07 2.89
C ASN A 182 -5.87 -9.59 2.79
N SER A 183 -6.32 -10.24 3.86
CA SER A 183 -6.44 -11.71 3.90
C SER A 183 -7.54 -12.27 2.99
N GLY A 184 -8.51 -11.44 2.57
CA GLY A 184 -9.69 -11.87 1.82
C GLY A 184 -10.58 -12.85 2.57
N ARG A 185 -10.50 -12.89 3.91
CA ARG A 185 -11.17 -13.87 4.77
C ARG A 185 -12.07 -13.23 5.82
N THR A 186 -12.12 -11.91 5.91
CA THR A 186 -13.03 -11.19 6.82
C THR A 186 -14.48 -11.51 6.46
N TRP A 187 -15.23 -12.10 7.39
CA TRP A 187 -16.59 -12.59 7.13
C TRP A 187 -17.51 -11.50 6.59
N ASP A 188 -17.50 -10.31 7.19
CA ASP A 188 -18.32 -9.18 6.74
C ASP A 188 -18.03 -8.80 5.28
N MET A 189 -16.77 -8.87 4.85
CA MET A 189 -16.38 -8.58 3.46
C MET A 189 -16.93 -9.65 2.50
N LEU A 190 -16.94 -10.92 2.90
CA LEU A 190 -17.52 -12.00 2.09
C LEU A 190 -19.04 -11.86 1.98
N ALA A 191 -19.70 -11.50 3.08
CA ALA A 191 -21.13 -11.24 3.11
C ALA A 191 -21.50 -10.06 2.18
N ALA A 192 -20.79 -8.95 2.29
CA ALA A 192 -20.99 -7.78 1.44
C ALA A 192 -20.75 -8.07 -0.05
N ALA A 193 -19.70 -8.84 -0.40
CA ALA A 193 -19.44 -9.23 -1.78
C ALA A 193 -20.59 -10.08 -2.36
N THR A 194 -21.11 -11.01 -1.55
CA THR A 194 -22.21 -11.88 -1.92
C THR A 194 -23.50 -11.08 -2.14
N LEU A 195 -23.80 -10.14 -1.24
CA LEU A 195 -24.96 -9.24 -1.36
C LEU A 195 -24.86 -8.35 -2.60
N ALA A 196 -23.72 -7.70 -2.81
CA ALA A 196 -23.49 -6.84 -3.98
C ALA A 196 -23.71 -7.61 -5.29
N ARG A 197 -23.14 -8.81 -5.40
CA ARG A 197 -23.33 -9.68 -6.58
C ARG A 197 -24.78 -10.13 -6.72
N GLY A 198 -25.44 -10.48 -5.62
CA GLY A 198 -26.86 -10.84 -5.60
C GLY A 198 -27.78 -9.72 -6.09
N SER A 199 -27.40 -8.46 -5.84
CA SER A 199 -28.09 -7.28 -6.35
C SER A 199 -27.70 -6.88 -7.78
N GLY A 200 -26.82 -7.65 -8.44
CA GLY A 200 -26.39 -7.44 -9.82
C GLY A 200 -25.32 -6.35 -10.00
N ALA A 201 -24.69 -5.91 -8.91
CA ALA A 201 -23.55 -4.99 -8.97
C ALA A 201 -22.26 -5.74 -9.30
N GLY A 202 -21.33 -5.05 -9.97
CA GLY A 202 -19.98 -5.56 -10.18
C GLY A 202 -19.20 -5.60 -8.87
N VAL A 203 -18.35 -6.60 -8.68
CA VAL A 203 -17.52 -6.77 -7.49
C VAL A 203 -16.05 -6.77 -7.89
N LEU A 204 -15.30 -5.77 -7.43
CA LEU A 204 -13.85 -5.69 -7.54
C LEU A 204 -13.22 -5.94 -6.17
N ALA A 205 -12.25 -6.84 -6.06
CA ALA A 205 -11.54 -7.08 -4.80
C ALA A 205 -10.05 -6.69 -4.90
N LEU A 206 -9.55 -6.02 -3.85
CA LEU A 206 -8.12 -5.81 -3.58
C LEU A 206 -7.74 -6.72 -2.41
N THR A 207 -7.14 -7.87 -2.70
CA THR A 207 -6.97 -8.96 -1.73
C THR A 207 -5.89 -9.96 -2.16
N HIS A 208 -5.59 -10.94 -1.31
CA HIS A 208 -4.76 -12.09 -1.65
C HIS A 208 -5.41 -12.98 -2.73
N SER A 209 -4.58 -13.50 -3.63
CA SER A 209 -4.90 -14.55 -4.58
C SER A 209 -5.35 -15.83 -3.86
N GLY A 210 -6.31 -16.55 -4.45
CA GLY A 210 -6.88 -17.77 -3.88
C GLY A 210 -7.73 -17.60 -2.62
N SER A 211 -7.86 -16.39 -2.08
CA SER A 211 -8.73 -16.09 -0.93
C SER A 211 -10.21 -16.33 -1.25
N PRO A 212 -11.06 -16.59 -0.23
CA PRO A 212 -12.52 -16.67 -0.45
C PRO A 212 -13.10 -15.42 -1.12
N LEU A 213 -12.61 -14.23 -0.76
CA LEU A 213 -13.06 -12.98 -1.38
C LEU A 213 -12.67 -12.91 -2.87
N ALA A 214 -11.46 -13.33 -3.24
CA ALA A 214 -11.02 -13.36 -4.63
C ALA A 214 -11.92 -14.25 -5.52
N LYS A 215 -12.52 -15.31 -4.95
CA LYS A 215 -13.43 -16.20 -5.68
C LYS A 215 -14.84 -15.64 -5.85
N LEU A 216 -15.22 -14.66 -5.02
CA LEU A 216 -16.54 -14.02 -5.09
C LEU A 216 -16.55 -12.82 -6.06
N ALA A 217 -15.39 -12.21 -6.28
CA ALA A 217 -15.24 -11.02 -7.11
C ALA A 217 -15.29 -11.33 -8.62
N ASP A 218 -15.84 -10.40 -9.40
CA ASP A 218 -15.81 -10.44 -10.86
C ASP A 218 -14.41 -10.13 -11.39
N VAL A 219 -13.70 -9.24 -10.70
CA VAL A 219 -12.29 -8.90 -10.96
C VAL A 219 -11.55 -8.86 -9.64
N CYS A 220 -10.33 -9.41 -9.61
CA CYS A 220 -9.49 -9.38 -8.42
C CYS A 220 -8.10 -8.86 -8.75
N VAL A 221 -7.69 -7.79 -8.09
CA VAL A 221 -6.31 -7.28 -8.16
C VAL A 221 -5.55 -7.87 -6.99
N PHE A 222 -4.62 -8.78 -7.29
CA PHE A 222 -3.89 -9.52 -6.28
C PHE A 222 -2.86 -8.68 -5.56
N SER A 223 -2.77 -8.91 -4.26
CA SER A 223 -1.82 -8.27 -3.35
C SER A 223 -1.42 -9.29 -2.29
N ASP A 224 -0.64 -10.30 -2.68
CA ASP A 224 -0.21 -11.39 -1.80
C ASP A 224 0.87 -10.92 -0.81
N VAL A 225 0.44 -10.12 0.17
CA VAL A 225 1.31 -9.53 1.19
C VAL A 225 1.11 -10.28 2.50
N GLU A 226 2.06 -11.16 2.80
CA GLU A 226 2.11 -11.86 4.07
C GLU A 226 2.43 -10.89 5.21
N GLU A 227 1.47 -10.76 6.12
CA GLU A 227 1.62 -10.06 7.39
C GLU A 227 1.34 -11.05 8.51
N ASP A 228 2.29 -11.17 9.43
CA ASP A 228 2.10 -11.93 10.65
C ASP A 228 1.27 -11.08 11.62
N SER A 229 0.12 -11.59 12.05
CA SER A 229 -0.76 -10.88 13.00
C SER A 229 -0.25 -10.94 14.44
N GLU A 230 0.63 -11.90 14.76
CA GLU A 230 1.17 -12.13 16.10
C GLU A 230 2.46 -11.34 16.35
N VAL A 231 3.21 -11.00 15.29
CA VAL A 231 4.42 -10.20 15.35
C VAL A 231 4.15 -8.81 14.80
N TYR A 232 4.51 -7.76 15.55
CA TYR A 232 4.40 -6.38 15.06
C TYR A 232 5.18 -6.21 13.75
N THR A 233 4.45 -6.26 12.65
CA THR A 233 4.95 -6.11 11.29
C THR A 233 4.54 -4.72 10.80
N PRO A 234 5.46 -3.95 10.18
CA PRO A 234 5.07 -2.74 9.48
C PRO A 234 3.93 -3.05 8.50
N MET A 235 2.80 -2.35 8.65
CA MET A 235 1.55 -2.56 7.88
C MET A 235 1.76 -2.19 6.41
N THR A 236 2.44 -3.06 5.69
CA THR A 236 2.94 -2.86 4.33
C THR A 236 1.85 -3.19 3.31
N SER A 237 0.94 -4.12 3.64
CA SER A 237 -0.25 -4.44 2.85
C SER A 237 -1.07 -3.19 2.54
N ARG A 238 -1.26 -2.34 3.56
CA ARG A 238 -1.91 -1.03 3.44
C ARG A 238 -1.24 -0.16 2.38
N ILE A 239 0.10 -0.07 2.39
CA ILE A 239 0.85 0.75 1.42
C ILE A 239 0.67 0.18 0.00
N CYS A 240 0.72 -1.15 -0.15
CA CYS A 240 0.44 -1.80 -1.43
C CYS A 240 -0.97 -1.48 -1.94
N HIS A 241 -2.01 -1.59 -1.11
CA HIS A 241 -3.37 -1.25 -1.53
C HIS A 241 -3.55 0.23 -1.88
N LEU A 242 -2.88 1.15 -1.17
CA LEU A 242 -2.90 2.58 -1.53
C LEU A 242 -2.31 2.82 -2.93
N VAL A 243 -1.18 2.18 -3.24
CA VAL A 243 -0.54 2.27 -4.57
C VAL A 243 -1.41 1.60 -5.65
N LEU A 244 -2.05 0.48 -5.37
CA LEU A 244 -3.01 -0.12 -6.30
C LEU A 244 -4.20 0.80 -6.55
N GLY A 245 -4.68 1.49 -5.51
CA GLY A 245 -5.63 2.57 -5.62
C GLY A 245 -5.21 3.68 -6.58
N ASP A 246 -3.95 4.10 -6.53
CA ASP A 246 -3.37 5.08 -7.45
C ASP A 246 -3.33 4.58 -8.89
N VAL A 247 -2.92 3.33 -9.10
CA VAL A 247 -2.90 2.69 -10.42
C VAL A 247 -4.30 2.68 -11.03
N LEU A 248 -5.30 2.24 -10.28
CA LEU A 248 -6.69 2.19 -10.74
C LEU A 248 -7.24 3.60 -10.99
N ALA A 249 -7.01 4.55 -10.09
CA ALA A 249 -7.46 5.92 -10.27
C ALA A 249 -6.84 6.59 -11.50
N ALA A 250 -5.53 6.39 -11.73
CA ALA A 250 -4.84 6.91 -12.90
C ALA A 250 -5.38 6.28 -14.20
N GLY A 251 -5.57 4.96 -14.21
CA GLY A 251 -6.16 4.25 -15.35
C GLY A 251 -7.57 4.75 -15.68
N VAL A 252 -8.45 4.84 -14.68
CA VAL A 252 -9.82 5.34 -14.87
C VAL A 252 -9.83 6.80 -15.31
N ALA A 253 -8.91 7.63 -14.80
CA ALA A 253 -8.80 9.02 -15.23
C ALA A 253 -8.42 9.15 -16.71
N LEU A 254 -7.54 8.28 -17.21
CA LEU A 254 -7.16 8.23 -18.63
C LEU A 254 -8.31 7.73 -19.50
N GLU A 255 -8.99 6.66 -19.08
CA GLU A 255 -10.15 6.10 -19.79
C GLU A 255 -11.30 7.12 -19.90
N ARG A 256 -11.42 8.01 -18.91
CA ARG A 256 -12.47 9.04 -18.84
C ARG A 256 -12.00 10.45 -19.18
N ALA A 257 -10.81 10.62 -19.75
CA ALA A 257 -10.13 11.91 -19.86
C ALA A 257 -11.01 13.03 -20.44
N GLU A 258 -11.74 12.76 -21.53
CA GLU A 258 -12.63 13.74 -22.18
C GLU A 258 -13.78 14.17 -21.26
N SER A 259 -14.39 13.23 -20.54
CA SER A 259 -15.54 13.49 -19.67
C SER A 259 -15.17 14.21 -18.36
N VAL A 260 -13.93 14.06 -17.88
CA VAL A 260 -13.48 14.57 -16.56
C VAL A 260 -12.72 15.89 -16.67
N ALA A 261 -12.09 16.19 -17.82
CA ALA A 261 -11.22 17.35 -18.00
C ALA A 261 -11.85 18.68 -17.54
N GLY A 262 -13.08 18.97 -17.97
CA GLY A 262 -13.78 20.21 -17.63
C GLY A 262 -14.08 20.33 -16.12
N GLY A 263 -14.52 19.25 -15.48
CA GLY A 263 -14.79 19.23 -14.03
C GLY A 263 -13.53 19.43 -13.20
N LEU A 264 -12.44 18.77 -13.59
CA LEU A 264 -11.15 18.87 -12.92
C LEU A 264 -10.54 20.27 -13.06
N GLN A 265 -10.70 20.91 -14.22
CA GLN A 265 -10.25 22.28 -14.45
C GLN A 265 -10.99 23.28 -13.56
N ARG A 266 -12.31 23.16 -13.42
CA ARG A 266 -13.11 23.98 -12.51
C ARG A 266 -12.69 23.79 -11.04
N ALA A 267 -12.54 22.54 -10.61
CA ALA A 267 -12.08 22.25 -9.25
C ALA A 267 -10.68 22.81 -8.96
N LYS A 268 -9.74 22.69 -9.92
CA LYS A 268 -8.40 23.28 -9.79
C LYS A 268 -8.43 24.81 -9.73
N ALA A 269 -9.30 25.46 -10.51
CA ALA A 269 -9.45 26.92 -10.47
C ALA A 269 -9.89 27.41 -9.09
N HIS A 270 -10.94 26.81 -8.51
CA HIS A 270 -11.40 27.16 -7.16
C HIS A 270 -10.37 26.89 -6.06
N LEU A 271 -9.61 25.80 -6.17
CA LEU A 271 -8.53 25.54 -5.20
C LEU A 271 -7.37 26.53 -5.35
N ARG A 272 -7.08 27.04 -6.56
CA ARG A 272 -6.08 28.08 -6.76
C ARG A 272 -6.52 29.41 -6.15
N GLU A 273 -7.79 29.77 -6.29
CA GLU A 273 -8.38 30.97 -5.67
C GLU A 273 -8.29 30.94 -4.14
N ARG A 274 -8.37 29.73 -3.54
CA ARG A 274 -8.23 29.53 -2.09
C ARG A 274 -6.80 29.39 -1.60
N ARG A 275 -5.81 29.29 -2.50
CA ARG A 275 -4.39 29.29 -2.12
C ARG A 275 -3.95 30.73 -1.98
N ILE A 276 -3.61 31.12 -0.76
CA ILE A 276 -2.93 32.39 -0.50
C ILE A 276 -1.60 32.38 -1.27
N ALA A 277 -1.56 33.08 -2.41
CA ALA A 277 -0.34 33.43 -3.10
C ALA A 277 0.29 34.64 -2.39
N GLY A 278 0.71 34.45 -1.14
CA GLY A 278 1.43 35.47 -0.37
C GLY A 278 0.67 36.76 -0.02
N ALA A 279 -0.63 36.88 -0.31
CA ALA A 279 -1.46 37.97 0.19
C ALA A 279 -2.38 37.48 1.32
N GLU A 280 -2.34 38.16 2.47
CA GLU A 280 -3.26 37.87 3.58
C GLU A 280 -4.70 37.77 3.06
N PRO A 281 -5.50 36.83 3.58
CA PRO A 281 -6.88 36.70 3.17
C PRO A 281 -7.58 38.03 3.40
N ALA A 282 -8.02 38.67 2.32
CA ALA A 282 -8.87 39.85 2.42
C ALA A 282 -10.02 39.48 3.35
N ALA A 283 -10.16 40.22 4.45
CA ALA A 283 -11.25 40.05 5.39
C ALA A 283 -12.53 39.93 4.59
N LEU A 284 -13.31 38.88 4.86
CA LEU A 284 -14.67 38.72 4.36
C LEU A 284 -15.44 39.97 4.78
N ALA A 285 -15.45 40.97 3.90
CA ALA A 285 -16.20 42.19 4.10
C ALA A 285 -17.68 41.84 3.95
N ASP A 286 -18.44 42.21 4.97
CA ASP A 286 -19.89 42.19 5.10
C ASP A 286 -20.65 42.09 3.77
N GLN A 287 -21.31 40.95 3.58
CA GLN A 287 -22.60 40.91 2.90
C GLN A 287 -23.65 40.58 3.95
N ALA A 288 -23.89 41.56 4.81
CA ALA A 288 -25.02 41.58 5.73
C ALA A 288 -25.50 43.04 5.84
N ASP A 289 -25.94 43.60 4.72
CA ASP A 289 -26.80 44.78 4.68
C ASP A 289 -27.46 44.81 3.31
N ASP A 290 -28.61 44.14 3.21
CA ASP A 290 -29.74 44.50 2.33
C ASP A 290 -30.85 43.45 2.51
N ALA A 291 -31.49 43.48 3.68
CA ALA A 291 -32.86 43.00 3.85
C ALA A 291 -33.49 43.64 5.09
N ASP A 292 -34.28 44.69 4.82
CA ASP A 292 -35.57 44.99 5.46
C ASP A 292 -35.56 45.82 6.76
N GLU A 293 -35.56 47.15 6.58
CA GLU A 293 -36.25 48.07 7.50
C GLU A 293 -37.75 48.09 7.18
N GLY A 294 -38.57 47.60 8.12
CA GLY A 294 -40.03 47.59 7.93
C GLY A 294 -40.87 47.21 9.14
N ALA A 295 -40.86 48.08 10.17
CA ALA A 295 -41.91 48.28 11.20
C ALA A 295 -42.01 47.35 12.42
N GLY A 296 -42.05 47.97 13.61
CA GLY A 296 -42.72 47.41 14.79
C GLY A 296 -42.06 47.70 16.14
N GLU A 297 -42.44 48.81 16.77
CA GLU A 297 -42.05 49.24 18.12
C GLU A 297 -42.34 48.22 19.24
N GLY A 298 -41.50 48.21 20.28
CA GLY A 298 -41.79 47.48 21.52
C GLY A 298 -40.63 47.45 22.52
N ALA A 299 -40.42 48.55 23.24
CA ALA A 299 -39.42 48.68 24.30
C ALA A 299 -39.75 47.84 25.54
N VAL A 300 -38.79 47.09 26.10
CA VAL A 300 -38.61 46.92 27.58
C VAL A 300 -37.12 46.71 27.92
N ARG A 301 -36.71 47.34 29.03
CA ARG A 301 -35.37 47.57 29.56
C ARG A 301 -34.75 46.38 30.34
N SER A 302 -33.44 46.54 30.58
CA SER A 302 -32.65 46.07 31.75
C SER A 302 -32.04 44.65 31.64
N ALA A 303 -30.84 44.32 32.12
CA ALA A 303 -29.88 45.03 32.95
C ALA A 303 -28.44 44.50 32.71
N THR A 304 -27.51 45.40 32.98
CA THR A 304 -26.05 45.27 33.16
C THR A 304 -25.54 44.05 33.95
N ARG A 305 -24.42 43.44 33.48
CA ARG A 305 -23.21 43.24 34.31
C ARG A 305 -21.97 42.91 33.46
N LYS A 306 -20.89 43.66 33.68
CA LYS A 306 -19.49 43.42 33.22
C LYS A 306 -18.60 43.35 34.49
N PRO A 307 -17.28 43.10 34.38
CA PRO A 307 -16.61 41.81 34.48
C PRO A 307 -15.71 41.69 35.74
N ALA A 308 -15.11 40.53 35.99
CA ALA A 308 -14.00 40.38 36.93
C ALA A 308 -12.70 39.98 36.20
N LYS A 309 -11.65 40.77 36.42
CA LYS A 309 -10.24 40.55 36.06
C LYS A 309 -9.49 39.97 37.27
N THR A 310 -8.47 39.13 37.02
CA THR A 310 -7.06 39.19 37.49
C THR A 310 -6.36 37.83 37.18
N HIS A 311 -5.38 37.69 36.26
CA HIS A 311 -3.93 38.05 36.23
C HIS A 311 -3.00 37.11 37.07
N PRO A 312 -1.68 36.96 36.78
CA PRO A 312 -1.08 36.15 35.69
C PRO A 312 0.17 35.34 36.16
N ALA A 313 0.81 34.53 35.30
CA ALA A 313 2.28 34.30 35.37
C ALA A 313 2.81 33.66 34.08
N ALA A 314 3.97 34.15 33.65
CA ALA A 314 4.63 33.89 32.38
C ALA A 314 5.84 32.94 32.54
N ALA A 315 6.22 32.25 31.47
CA ALA A 315 7.62 31.91 31.19
C ALA A 315 7.82 31.82 29.67
N LYS A 316 8.72 32.66 29.15
CA LYS A 316 9.18 32.74 27.76
C LYS A 316 10.46 31.88 27.55
N PRO A 317 10.89 31.64 26.30
CA PRO A 317 11.77 30.54 25.91
C PRO A 317 13.26 30.88 26.00
N SER A 318 14.11 29.85 26.15
CA SER A 318 15.56 29.97 25.99
C SER A 318 15.97 29.66 24.55
N ALA A 319 16.48 30.69 23.88
CA ALA A 319 17.32 30.56 22.71
C ALA A 319 18.77 30.43 23.18
N ASN A 320 19.55 29.53 22.57
CA ASN A 320 20.99 29.64 22.56
C ASN A 320 21.49 29.48 21.13
N ALA A 321 22.16 30.53 20.66
CA ALA A 321 22.84 30.60 19.38
C ALA A 321 24.35 30.66 19.64
N ILE A 322 25.11 30.16 18.65
CA ILE A 322 26.39 30.67 18.12
C ILE A 322 27.40 29.53 17.92
N GLY A 323 27.81 29.39 16.66
CA GLY A 323 28.93 28.56 16.22
C GLY A 323 29.08 28.59 14.70
N LYS A 324 29.26 29.77 14.11
CA LYS A 324 29.69 29.93 12.71
C LYS A 324 31.18 29.64 12.59
N THR A 325 31.59 28.77 11.66
CA THR A 325 32.91 28.86 11.01
C THR A 325 32.81 28.57 9.51
N SER A 326 33.64 29.30 8.78
CA SER A 326 33.58 29.62 7.36
C SER A 326 34.32 28.62 6.45
N THR A 327 33.76 28.40 5.26
CA THR A 327 34.40 28.25 3.91
C THR A 327 35.83 27.67 3.76
N LYS A 328 36.00 26.63 2.92
CA LYS A 328 36.42 26.71 1.49
C LYS A 328 36.63 25.31 0.86
N PRO A 329 36.64 25.19 -0.49
CA PRO A 329 36.47 23.93 -1.22
C PRO A 329 37.81 23.23 -1.51
N ARG A 330 37.76 21.91 -1.74
CA ARG A 330 38.87 21.15 -2.34
C ARG A 330 38.47 20.56 -3.69
N SER A 331 39.31 20.89 -4.64
CA SER A 331 39.42 20.48 -6.03
C SER A 331 39.77 19.00 -6.22
N GLY A 332 39.23 18.43 -7.30
CA GLY A 332 40.00 17.67 -8.29
C GLY A 332 40.36 16.22 -7.98
N SER A 333 39.69 15.29 -8.66
CA SER A 333 40.36 14.13 -9.25
C SER A 333 39.60 13.69 -10.50
N ALA A 334 40.30 13.72 -11.63
CA ALA A 334 39.83 13.39 -12.95
C ALA A 334 39.83 11.87 -13.18
N ALA A 335 38.70 11.32 -13.63
CA ALA A 335 38.63 9.97 -14.19
C ALA A 335 38.57 10.06 -15.72
N LYS A 336 39.56 9.41 -16.37
CA LYS A 336 39.72 9.23 -17.83
C LYS A 336 38.55 8.40 -18.42
N PRO A 337 38.25 8.54 -19.73
CA PRO A 337 37.10 7.91 -20.37
C PRO A 337 37.35 6.44 -20.74
N ALA A 338 36.29 5.64 -20.68
CA ALA A 338 36.24 4.25 -21.11
C ALA A 338 36.28 4.13 -22.65
N LYS A 339 37.10 3.18 -23.12
CA LYS A 339 37.18 2.73 -24.52
C LYS A 339 35.91 1.98 -24.92
N ALA A 340 35.39 2.29 -26.09
CA ALA A 340 34.42 1.46 -26.82
C ALA A 340 35.09 0.18 -27.37
N PRO A 341 34.39 -0.97 -27.44
CA PRO A 341 34.78 -2.06 -28.30
C PRO A 341 34.16 -1.90 -29.70
N ALA A 342 35.01 -2.18 -30.69
CA ALA A 342 34.72 -2.16 -32.11
C ALA A 342 33.68 -3.22 -32.51
N ARG A 343 32.89 -2.87 -33.52
CA ARG A 343 32.26 -3.84 -34.42
C ARG A 343 33.33 -4.47 -35.31
N ALA A 344 33.31 -5.79 -35.44
CA ALA A 344 33.74 -6.49 -36.64
C ALA A 344 33.06 -7.87 -36.68
N ASN A 345 32.27 -8.06 -37.76
CA ASN A 345 31.73 -9.28 -38.37
C ASN A 345 30.99 -10.31 -37.51
#